data_AF-A0A5J4T6S3-F1
#
_entry.id   AF-A0A5J4T6S3-F1
#
_cell.length_a   1.000
_cell.length_b   1.000
_cell.length_c   1.000
_cell.angle_alpha   90.00
_cell.angle_beta   90.00
_cell.angle_gamma   90.00
#
_symmetry.space_group_name_H-M   'P 1'
#
loop_
_entity.id
_entity.type
_entity.pdbx_description
1 polymer ?
#
loop_
_entity_poly.entity_id
_entity_poly.type
_entity_poly.pdbx_seq_one_letter_code
_entity_poly.pdbx_strand_id
1 'polypeptide(L)' 'MARYGQVLMYDLRMGEKGQVSFLIERSSLSQHRQMFDEGITKIAAHPIHPIIVSAGADGAIKVFTSNPQ' A
#
# COMPACT_ATOMS: atom_id res chain seq x y z
N MET A 1 -10.33 -10.08 -13.97
CA MET A 1 -9.23 -10.68 -13.16
C MET A 1 -9.18 -9.95 -11.84
N ALA A 2 -9.35 -10.66 -10.73
CA ALA A 2 -9.45 -10.04 -9.41
C ALA A 2 -8.07 -9.60 -8.88
N ARG A 3 -7.98 -8.37 -8.35
CA ARG A 3 -6.76 -7.76 -7.80
C ARG A 3 -6.60 -8.10 -6.31
N TYR A 4 -6.44 -9.39 -5.99
CA TYR A 4 -6.22 -9.80 -4.60
C TYR A 4 -4.78 -9.50 -4.15
N GLY A 5 -4.61 -9.09 -2.89
CA GLY A 5 -3.31 -8.86 -2.27
C GLY A 5 -2.57 -7.58 -2.68
N GLN A 6 -3.22 -6.65 -3.38
CA GLN A 6 -2.59 -5.39 -3.79
C GLN A 6 -2.94 -4.25 -2.81
N VAL A 7 -1.92 -3.54 -2.32
CA VAL A 7 -2.12 -2.27 -1.59
C VAL A 7 -2.09 -1.12 -2.58
N LEU A 8 -3.14 -0.29 -2.56
CA LEU A 8 -3.23 0.94 -3.33
C LEU A 8 -3.03 2.13 -2.38
N MET A 9 -2.02 2.96 -2.64
CA MET A 9 -1.81 4.21 -1.90
C MET A 9 -2.08 5.40 -2.81
N TYR A 10 -2.84 6.33 -2.26
CA TYR A 10 -3.24 7.58 -2.90
C TYR A 10 -2.78 8.74 -2.02
N ASP A 11 -2.07 9.70 -2.61
CA ASP A 11 -1.80 10.98 -1.97
C ASP A 11 -3.00 11.91 -2.29
N LEU A 12 -3.79 12.23 -1.26
CA LEU A 12 -4.92 13.14 -1.34
C LEU A 12 -4.45 14.55 -0.96
N ARG A 13 -3.81 15.25 -1.90
CA ARG A 13 -3.55 16.67 -1.72
C ARG A 13 -4.88 17.41 -1.91
N MET A 14 -5.43 18.00 -0.86
CA MET A 14 -6.46 19.04 -1.00
C MET A 14 -5.83 20.30 -1.61
N GLY A 15 -5.49 20.24 -2.89
CA GLY A 15 -5.18 21.38 -3.73
C GLY A 15 -6.36 21.70 -4.65
N GLU A 16 -6.28 22.85 -5.33
CA GLU A 16 -7.31 23.29 -6.28
C GLU A 16 -7.63 22.17 -7.27
N LYS A 17 -8.86 21.62 -7.16
CA LYS A 17 -9.44 20.60 -8.04
C LYS A 17 -8.96 19.15 -7.85
N GLY A 18 -9.06 18.62 -6.63
CA GLY A 18 -9.39 17.19 -6.41
C GLY A 18 -8.48 16.16 -7.12
N GLN A 19 -7.22 16.51 -7.36
CA GLN A 19 -6.30 15.69 -8.12
C GLN A 19 -5.70 14.63 -7.20
N VAL A 20 -6.17 13.39 -7.35
CA VAL A 20 -5.60 12.23 -6.67
C VAL A 20 -4.39 11.75 -7.48
N SER A 21 -3.19 11.79 -6.89
CA SER A 21 -1.99 11.27 -7.55
C SER A 21 -1.77 9.79 -7.18
N PHE A 22 -1.55 8.96 -8.20
CA PHE A 22 -1.34 7.51 -8.08
C PHE A 22 0.11 7.22 -7.70
N LEU A 23 0.42 7.22 -6.40
CA LEU A 23 1.82 7.07 -5.96
C LEU A 23 2.35 5.64 -6.16
N ILE A 24 1.51 4.61 -5.94
CA ILE A 24 1.96 3.20 -5.85
C ILE A 24 1.12 2.22 -6.69
N GLU A 25 0.20 2.73 -7.52
CA GLU A 25 -0.88 1.96 -8.18
C GLU A 25 -0.40 0.78 -9.06
N ARG A 26 0.88 0.75 -9.49
CA ARG A 26 1.37 -0.21 -10.51
C ARG A 26 2.69 -0.91 -10.20
N SER A 27 3.21 -0.78 -8.98
CA SER A 27 4.46 -1.48 -8.64
C SER A 27 4.18 -2.91 -8.17
N SER A 28 4.88 -3.89 -8.75
CA SER A 28 4.92 -5.27 -8.23
C SER A 28 5.43 -5.33 -6.78
N LEU A 29 6.08 -4.26 -6.30
CA LEU A 29 6.48 -4.10 -4.92
C LEU A 29 5.28 -4.04 -3.96
N SER A 30 4.09 -3.61 -4.37
CA SER A 30 2.92 -3.50 -3.49
C SER A 30 2.05 -4.76 -3.40
N GLN A 31 2.40 -5.82 -4.14
CA GLN A 31 1.64 -7.05 -4.19
C GLN A 31 2.15 -8.06 -3.16
N HIS A 32 1.26 -8.50 -2.28
CA HIS A 32 1.43 -9.72 -1.50
C HIS A 32 0.92 -10.92 -2.31
N ARG A 33 1.61 -12.06 -2.16
CA ARG A 33 1.14 -13.32 -2.73
C ARG A 33 -0.05 -13.82 -1.92
N GLN A 34 -1.13 -14.17 -2.61
CA GLN A 34 -2.28 -14.78 -1.96
C GLN A 34 -1.92 -16.20 -1.48
N MET A 35 -2.13 -16.47 -0.20
CA MET A 35 -1.90 -17.77 0.43
C MET A 35 -3.08 -18.07 1.35
N PHE A 36 -3.56 -19.32 1.36
CA PHE A 36 -4.71 -19.74 2.17
C PHE A 36 -5.99 -18.92 1.91
N ASP A 37 -6.20 -18.50 0.64
CA ASP A 37 -7.28 -17.59 0.21
C ASP A 37 -7.18 -16.16 0.77
N GLU A 38 -6.13 -15.84 1.51
CA GLU A 38 -5.86 -14.52 2.07
C GLU A 38 -4.73 -13.80 1.33
N GLY A 39 -4.88 -12.50 1.13
CA GLY A 39 -3.85 -11.65 0.52
C GLY A 39 -3.13 -10.82 1.58
N ILE A 40 -3.71 -9.67 1.90
CA ILE A 40 -3.22 -8.77 2.97
C ILE A 40 -3.99 -9.11 4.24
N THR A 41 -3.26 -9.34 5.32
CA THR A 41 -3.82 -9.71 6.64
C THR A 41 -3.89 -8.52 7.58
N LYS A 42 -2.97 -7.54 7.45
CA LYS A 42 -2.95 -6.34 8.27
C LYS A 42 -2.34 -5.14 7.53
N ILE A 43 -2.85 -3.95 7.88
CA ILE A 43 -2.28 -2.66 7.48
C ILE A 43 -2.14 -1.80 8.73
N ALA A 44 -1.02 -1.08 8.86
CA ALA A 44 -0.78 -0.12 9.93
C ALA A 44 -0.16 1.16 9.37
N ALA A 45 -0.54 2.30 9.92
CA ALA A 45 0.04 3.60 9.60
C ALA A 45 0.79 4.14 10.81
N HIS A 46 1.97 4.70 10.57
CA HIS A 46 2.69 5.42 11.62
C HIS A 46 1.92 6.73 11.94
N PRO A 47 1.72 7.09 13.22
CA PRO A 47 0.86 8.23 13.59
C PRO A 47 1.41 9.62 13.20
N ILE A 48 2.74 9.75 13.09
CA ILE A 48 3.42 11.03 12.83
C ILE A 48 4.08 11.05 11.44
N HIS A 49 4.92 10.06 11.14
CA HIS A 49 5.62 9.95 9.86
C HIS A 49 4.74 9.40 8.73
N PRO A 50 4.98 9.80 7.46
CA PRO A 50 4.27 9.29 6.29
C PRO A 50 4.80 7.89 5.93
N ILE A 51 4.51 6.92 6.81
CA ILE A 51 4.90 5.52 6.69
C ILE A 51 3.66 4.66 6.84
N ILE A 52 3.45 3.77 5.88
CA ILE A 52 2.42 2.74 5.93
C ILE A 52 3.09 1.39 5.79
N VAL A 53 2.63 0.40 6.55
CA VAL A 53 3.12 -0.97 6.52
C VAL A 53 1.96 -1.92 6.23
N SER A 54 2.18 -2.87 5.33
CA SER A 54 1.27 -3.98 5.09
C SER A 54 1.94 -5.32 5.41
N ALA A 55 1.14 -6.25 5.93
CA ALA A 55 1.53 -7.64 6.14
C ALA A 55 0.62 -8.54 5.30
N GLY A 56 1.21 -9.57 4.66
CA GLY A 56 0.49 -10.53 3.84
C GLY A 56 0.46 -11.92 4.44
N ALA A 57 -0.45 -12.75 3.93
CA ALA A 57 -0.50 -14.18 4.21
C ALA A 57 0.74 -14.93 3.70
N ASP A 58 1.52 -14.28 2.83
CA ASP A 58 2.84 -14.72 2.38
C ASP A 58 3.96 -14.55 3.41
N GLY A 59 3.65 -14.00 4.58
CA GLY A 59 4.63 -13.73 5.64
C GLY A 59 5.55 -12.54 5.30
N ALA A 60 5.32 -11.84 4.19
CA ALA A 60 6.08 -10.65 3.84
C ALA A 60 5.51 -9.42 4.56
N ILE A 61 6.42 -8.51 4.93
CA ILE A 61 6.08 -7.17 5.41
C ILE A 61 6.62 -6.17 4.40
N LYS A 62 5.77 -5.25 3.95
CA LYS A 62 6.13 -4.20 3.00
C LYS A 62 5.90 -2.84 3.63
N VAL A 63 6.92 -1.99 3.55
CA VAL A 63 6.91 -0.63 4.09
C VAL A 63 6.89 0.35 2.93
N PHE A 64 6.00 1.33 3.02
CA PHE A 64 5.82 2.37 2.03
C PHE A 64 6.00 3.71 2.72
N THR A 65 6.83 4.56 2.14
CA THR A 65 7.08 5.90 2.65
C THR A 65 7.21 6.89 1.50
N SER A 66 6.76 8.12 1.72
CA SER A 66 6.99 9.22 0.78
C SER A 66 8.40 9.82 0.88
N ASN A 67 9.23 9.37 1.83
CA ASN A 67 10.61 9.84 2.01
C ASN A 67 11.61 8.67 2.06
N PRO A 68 12.00 8.10 0.90
CA PRO A 68 13.06 7.10 0.84
C PRO A 68 14.41 7.73 1.21
N GLN A 69 15.20 7.05 2.04
CA GLN A 69 16.62 7.36 2.27
C GLN A 69 17.45 6.98 1.04
#